data_AF-A0A521UQW5-F1
#
_entry.id   AF-A0A521UQW5-F1
#
_cell.length_a   1.000
_cell.length_b   1.000
_cell.length_c   1.000
_cell.angle_alpha   90.00
_cell.angle_beta   90.00
_cell.angle_gamma   90.00
#
_symmetry.space_group_name_H-M   'P 1'
#
loop_
_entity.id
_entity.type
_entity.pdbx_description
1 polymer ?
#
loop_
_entity_poly.entity_id
_entity_poly.type
_entity_poly.pdbx_seq_one_letter_code
_entity_poly.pdbx_strand_id
1 'polypeptide(L)'
;YTGLDPTTGLIEQFDGYFDLERVDLEDYEPRTAPMDVLLGRERITQTQIIKQPDVVMLIYLLWDQFTPELREANFRYYEQRCGHGSSLSPSIHALVAARLGDLALAERYFRQAAEIDLADNMGNAAGGVHAAAQGGLWQAAVFGFAGMRLRNDGLAFDPHLLPIWQDLSFPVEWRGRRLRVCACPAPSQLDVLLERGESMAIAVGPDADAKVRVEPGRRYRTEKVDSIWRPWREVPT
;
A
#
# COMPACT_ATOMS: atom_id res chain seq x y z
N TYR A 1 19.02 -20.38 2.98
CA TYR A 1 18.87 -19.49 1.82
C TYR A 1 17.63 -18.64 2.05
N THR A 2 17.74 -17.32 2.04
CA THR A 2 16.60 -16.39 2.26
C THR A 2 16.19 -15.68 0.95
N GLY A 3 16.80 -16.03 -0.18
CA GLY A 3 16.62 -15.33 -1.46
C GLY A 3 17.29 -13.96 -1.56
N LEU A 4 17.73 -13.36 -0.45
CA LEU A 4 18.32 -12.02 -0.46
C LEU A 4 19.74 -12.02 -1.05
N ASP A 5 19.93 -11.32 -2.16
CA ASP A 5 21.23 -10.95 -2.70
C ASP A 5 21.74 -9.66 -2.04
N PRO A 6 22.84 -9.71 -1.27
CA PRO A 6 23.37 -8.54 -0.56
C PRO A 6 23.97 -7.47 -1.49
N THR A 7 24.25 -7.82 -2.75
CA THR A 7 24.86 -6.90 -3.73
C THR A 7 23.80 -6.02 -4.38
N THR A 8 22.69 -6.64 -4.81
CA THR A 8 21.59 -5.94 -5.50
C THR A 8 20.50 -5.47 -4.53
N GLY A 9 20.42 -6.06 -3.33
CA GLY A 9 19.32 -5.83 -2.39
C GLY A 9 18.02 -6.51 -2.82
N LEU A 10 18.03 -7.35 -3.85
CA LEU A 10 16.84 -8.05 -4.32
C LEU A 10 16.65 -9.36 -3.56
N ILE A 11 15.40 -9.65 -3.22
CA ILE A 11 14.96 -10.94 -2.71
C ILE A 11 14.52 -11.75 -3.92
N GLU A 12 15.18 -12.86 -4.20
CA GLU A 12 14.74 -13.81 -5.22
C GLU A 12 13.40 -14.46 -4.82
N GLN A 13 12.44 -14.48 -5.75
CA GLN A 13 11.10 -15.03 -5.50
C GLN A 13 11.13 -16.52 -5.12
N PHE A 14 11.96 -17.29 -5.81
CA PHE A 14 12.28 -18.69 -5.52
C PHE A 14 13.62 -19.04 -6.15
N ASP A 15 14.25 -20.11 -5.67
CA ASP A 15 15.57 -20.57 -6.16
C ASP A 15 15.60 -20.74 -7.69
N GLY A 16 16.43 -19.96 -8.37
CA GLY A 16 16.59 -19.97 -9.83
C GLY A 16 15.63 -19.06 -10.60
N TYR A 17 14.81 -18.25 -9.91
CA TYR A 17 13.92 -17.28 -10.56
C TYR A 17 14.69 -16.26 -11.41
N PHE A 18 15.86 -15.81 -10.96
CA PHE A 18 16.65 -14.83 -11.72
C PHE A 18 17.22 -15.40 -13.03
N ASP A 19 17.32 -16.72 -13.15
CA ASP A 19 17.77 -17.42 -14.36
C ASP A 19 16.66 -17.60 -15.41
N LEU A 20 15.40 -17.31 -15.04
CA LEU A 20 14.27 -17.38 -15.96
C LEU A 20 14.31 -16.26 -17.01
N GLU A 21 13.63 -16.50 -18.12
CA GLU A 21 13.57 -15.54 -19.21
C GLU A 21 12.84 -14.26 -18.80
N ARG A 22 13.49 -13.12 -18.99
CA ARG A 22 12.82 -11.83 -18.89
C ARG A 22 11.95 -11.62 -20.14
N VAL A 23 10.64 -11.49 -19.92
CA VAL A 23 9.67 -11.06 -20.92
C VAL A 23 9.22 -9.65 -20.57
N ASP A 24 9.18 -8.77 -21.57
CA ASP A 24 8.62 -7.43 -21.39
C ASP A 24 7.10 -7.48 -21.45
N LEU A 25 6.42 -6.97 -20.41
CA LEU A 25 4.96 -6.92 -20.38
C LEU A 25 4.41 -5.89 -21.37
N GLU A 26 5.18 -4.88 -21.75
CA GLU A 26 4.76 -3.85 -22.71
C GLU A 26 4.52 -4.42 -24.11
N ASP A 27 5.27 -5.46 -24.51
CA ASP A 27 5.11 -6.15 -25.80
C ASP A 27 3.74 -6.81 -25.97
N TYR A 28 2.98 -6.95 -24.87
CA TYR A 28 1.66 -7.57 -24.85
C TYR A 28 0.54 -6.56 -24.66
N GLU A 29 0.82 -5.27 -24.52
CA GLU A 29 -0.20 -4.25 -24.28
C GLU A 29 -0.77 -3.62 -25.58
N PRO A 30 -2.09 -3.37 -25.66
CA PRO A 30 -3.12 -3.75 -24.67
C PRO A 30 -3.42 -5.25 -24.73
N ARG A 31 -3.30 -5.97 -23.60
CA ARG A 31 -3.67 -7.39 -23.54
C ARG A 31 -5.15 -7.58 -23.24
N THR A 32 -5.73 -8.62 -23.85
CA THR A 32 -7.14 -9.02 -23.65
C THR A 32 -7.31 -10.20 -22.70
N ALA A 33 -6.21 -10.82 -22.25
CA ALA A 33 -6.23 -11.96 -21.34
C ALA A 33 -4.99 -11.95 -20.42
N PRO A 34 -5.05 -12.66 -19.28
CA PRO A 34 -3.90 -12.87 -18.41
C PRO A 34 -2.71 -13.53 -19.13
N MET A 35 -1.48 -13.24 -18.68
CA MET A 35 -0.26 -13.70 -19.33
C MET A 35 -0.12 -15.23 -19.38
N ASP A 36 -0.64 -15.97 -18.39
CA ASP A 36 -0.66 -17.44 -18.38
C ASP A 36 -1.59 -18.03 -19.46
N VAL A 37 -2.59 -17.26 -19.89
CA VAL A 37 -3.45 -17.60 -21.05
C VAL A 37 -2.75 -17.28 -22.36
N LEU A 38 -2.11 -16.12 -22.46
CA LEU A 38 -1.44 -15.67 -23.69
C LEU A 38 -0.19 -16.50 -24.03
N LEU A 39 0.65 -16.78 -23.03
CA LEU A 39 1.87 -17.57 -23.22
C LEU A 39 1.61 -19.07 -23.13
N GLY A 40 0.55 -19.48 -22.43
CA GLY A 40 0.30 -20.87 -22.08
C GLY A 40 1.12 -21.35 -20.89
N ARG A 41 0.65 -22.45 -20.27
CA ARG A 41 1.17 -22.95 -18.99
C ARG A 41 2.63 -23.39 -19.01
N GLU A 42 3.11 -23.94 -20.12
CA GLU A 42 4.49 -24.42 -20.23
C GLU A 42 5.47 -23.26 -20.40
N ARG A 43 5.09 -22.25 -21.19
CA ARG A 43 5.94 -21.09 -21.44
C ARG A 43 6.02 -20.17 -20.23
N ILE A 44 4.89 -19.89 -19.58
CA ILE A 44 4.85 -18.94 -18.46
C ILE A 44 5.78 -19.35 -17.32
N THR A 45 5.94 -20.67 -17.06
CA THR A 45 6.82 -21.19 -15.99
C THR A 45 8.31 -21.03 -16.28
N GLN A 46 8.69 -20.69 -17.52
CA GLN A 46 10.06 -20.41 -17.93
C GLN A 46 10.39 -18.91 -17.94
N THR A 47 9.44 -18.06 -17.53
CA THR A 47 9.57 -16.61 -17.58
C THR A 47 9.56 -15.98 -16.20
N GLN A 48 10.08 -14.76 -16.10
CA GLN A 48 10.00 -13.92 -14.90
C GLN A 48 8.60 -13.30 -14.69
N ILE A 49 7.59 -13.60 -15.54
CA ILE A 49 6.26 -13.02 -15.39
C ILE A 49 5.57 -13.58 -14.14
N ILE A 50 5.07 -12.67 -13.31
CA ILE A 50 4.40 -12.98 -12.06
C ILE A 50 2.92 -12.65 -12.19
N LYS A 51 2.05 -13.55 -11.72
CA LYS A 51 0.59 -13.34 -11.78
C LYS A 51 0.12 -12.21 -10.84
N GLN A 52 0.69 -12.16 -9.63
CA GLN A 52 0.23 -11.31 -8.53
C GLN A 52 1.37 -11.04 -7.53
N PRO A 53 1.26 -10.06 -6.62
CA PRO A 53 2.36 -9.67 -5.74
C PRO A 53 2.80 -10.85 -4.88
N ASP A 54 4.10 -11.12 -4.90
CA ASP A 54 4.75 -12.19 -4.15
C ASP A 54 5.83 -11.59 -3.23
N VAL A 55 7.02 -11.29 -3.75
CA VAL A 55 8.02 -10.50 -3.01
C VAL A 55 7.46 -9.14 -2.62
N VAL A 56 6.68 -8.49 -3.49
CA VAL A 56 5.97 -7.24 -3.15
C VAL A 56 4.98 -7.43 -1.99
N MET A 57 4.33 -8.60 -1.88
CA MET A 57 3.47 -8.92 -0.73
C MET A 57 4.30 -9.09 0.55
N LEU A 58 5.46 -9.75 0.48
CA LEU A 58 6.40 -9.85 1.60
C LEU A 58 6.86 -8.47 2.08
N ILE A 59 7.24 -7.59 1.16
CA ILE A 59 7.61 -6.20 1.45
C ILE A 59 6.48 -5.45 2.15
N TYR A 60 5.23 -5.60 1.69
CA TYR A 60 4.08 -5.00 2.34
C TYR A 60 3.89 -5.52 3.78
N LEU A 61 3.82 -6.84 3.97
CA LEU A 61 3.48 -7.45 5.25
C LEU A 61 4.56 -7.20 6.33
N LEU A 62 5.82 -7.14 5.91
CA LEU A 62 6.97 -6.93 6.80
C LEU A 62 7.67 -5.59 6.53
N TRP A 63 6.91 -4.57 6.15
CA TRP A 63 7.42 -3.25 5.78
C TRP A 63 8.55 -2.77 6.71
N ASP A 64 8.27 -2.67 8.01
CA ASP A 64 9.21 -2.14 9.01
C ASP A 64 10.43 -3.06 9.30
N GLN A 65 10.49 -4.27 8.73
CA GLN A 65 11.65 -5.18 8.84
C GLN A 65 12.70 -4.98 7.74
N PHE A 66 12.34 -4.26 6.67
CA PHE A 66 13.22 -3.99 5.54
C PHE A 66 13.68 -2.54 5.52
N THR A 67 14.87 -2.26 4.98
CA THR A 67 15.32 -0.87 4.81
C THR A 67 14.54 -0.18 3.68
N PRO A 68 14.43 1.16 3.68
CA PRO A 68 13.80 1.89 2.58
C PRO A 68 14.33 1.51 1.20
N GLU A 69 15.65 1.35 1.07
CA GLU A 69 16.33 1.01 -0.18
C GLU A 69 15.94 -0.38 -0.67
N LEU A 70 15.84 -1.36 0.24
CA LEU A 70 15.43 -2.72 -0.11
C LEU A 70 13.98 -2.75 -0.58
N ARG A 71 13.08 -2.02 0.09
CA ARG A 71 11.66 -1.94 -0.28
C ARG A 71 11.49 -1.36 -1.68
N GLU A 72 12.17 -0.24 -1.95
CA GLU A 72 12.17 0.42 -3.26
C GLU A 72 12.73 -0.52 -4.34
N ALA A 73 13.93 -1.09 -4.12
CA ALA A 73 14.59 -1.95 -5.10
C ALA A 73 13.73 -3.15 -5.50
N ASN A 74 13.14 -3.85 -4.52
CA ASN A 74 12.27 -4.99 -4.79
C ASN A 74 10.96 -4.56 -5.47
N PHE A 75 10.33 -3.47 -5.04
CA PHE A 75 9.12 -2.99 -5.68
C PHE A 75 9.35 -2.62 -7.15
N ARG A 76 10.40 -1.84 -7.45
CA ARG A 76 10.74 -1.44 -8.83
C ARG A 76 11.09 -2.63 -9.71
N TYR A 77 11.76 -3.64 -9.16
CA TYR A 77 12.11 -4.85 -9.89
C TYR A 77 10.86 -5.71 -10.22
N TYR A 78 10.01 -5.95 -9.23
CA TYR A 78 8.89 -6.89 -9.37
C TYR A 78 7.62 -6.28 -9.96
N GLU A 79 7.39 -4.97 -9.82
CA GLU A 79 6.23 -4.29 -10.42
C GLU A 79 6.21 -4.46 -11.94
N GLN A 80 7.36 -4.25 -12.60
CA GLN A 80 7.51 -4.42 -14.06
C GLN A 80 7.33 -5.86 -14.56
N ARG A 81 7.33 -6.84 -13.64
CA ARG A 81 7.20 -8.26 -13.93
C ARG A 81 5.82 -8.81 -13.56
N CYS A 82 4.99 -8.02 -12.89
CA CYS A 82 3.69 -8.47 -12.43
C CYS A 82 2.62 -8.23 -13.51
N GLY A 83 2.12 -9.30 -14.12
CA GLY A 83 1.05 -9.23 -15.13
C GLY A 83 -0.35 -8.93 -14.57
N HIS A 84 -0.49 -8.83 -13.25
CA HIS A 84 -1.75 -8.51 -12.54
C HIS A 84 -2.94 -9.41 -12.92
N GLY A 85 -2.71 -10.69 -13.23
CA GLY A 85 -3.76 -11.66 -13.56
C GLY A 85 -4.63 -12.11 -12.37
N SER A 86 -4.59 -11.38 -11.26
CA SER A 86 -5.35 -11.64 -10.03
C SER A 86 -5.88 -10.33 -9.50
N SER A 87 -7.16 -10.31 -9.09
CA SER A 87 -7.85 -9.12 -8.61
C SER A 87 -7.24 -8.53 -7.32
N LEU A 88 -6.51 -9.33 -6.54
CA LEU A 88 -5.76 -8.87 -5.37
C LEU A 88 -4.59 -7.94 -5.75
N SER A 89 -4.04 -8.09 -6.95
CA SER A 89 -2.74 -7.54 -7.32
C SER A 89 -2.69 -6.01 -7.36
N PRO A 90 -3.63 -5.31 -8.02
CA PRO A 90 -3.55 -3.86 -8.16
C PRO A 90 -3.62 -3.15 -6.80
N SER A 91 -4.49 -3.59 -5.88
CA SER A 91 -4.60 -2.94 -4.57
C SER A 91 -3.31 -2.98 -3.74
N ILE A 92 -2.54 -4.08 -3.82
CA ILE A 92 -1.29 -4.20 -3.09
C ILE A 92 -0.18 -3.36 -3.73
N HIS A 93 -0.15 -3.27 -5.06
CA HIS A 93 0.78 -2.37 -5.75
C HIS A 93 0.44 -0.90 -5.48
N ALA A 94 -0.84 -0.54 -5.44
CA ALA A 94 -1.29 0.79 -5.04
C ALA A 94 -0.81 1.15 -3.63
N LEU A 95 -0.96 0.21 -2.70
CA LEU A 95 -0.52 0.37 -1.31
C LEU A 95 0.98 0.63 -1.22
N VAL A 96 1.79 -0.23 -1.84
CA VAL A 96 3.26 -0.12 -1.78
C VAL A 96 3.74 1.13 -2.50
N ALA A 97 3.20 1.45 -3.68
CA ALA A 97 3.51 2.68 -4.40
C ALA A 97 3.19 3.93 -3.56
N ALA A 98 2.03 3.97 -2.89
CA ALA A 98 1.66 5.07 -2.01
C ALA A 98 2.67 5.24 -0.86
N ARG A 99 3.10 4.13 -0.23
CA ARG A 99 4.10 4.17 0.84
C ARG A 99 5.50 4.61 0.38
N LEU A 100 5.84 4.37 -0.89
CA LEU A 100 7.08 4.85 -1.51
C LEU A 100 6.96 6.30 -1.99
N GLY A 101 5.79 6.93 -1.87
CA GLY A 101 5.53 8.28 -2.35
C GLY A 101 5.35 8.39 -3.87
N ASP A 102 5.24 7.26 -4.59
CA ASP A 102 4.95 7.24 -6.02
C ASP A 102 3.44 7.36 -6.27
N LEU A 103 2.93 8.57 -6.09
CA LEU A 103 1.49 8.85 -6.12
C LEU A 103 0.85 8.61 -7.49
N ALA A 104 1.60 8.82 -8.58
CA ALA A 104 1.09 8.57 -9.93
C ALA A 104 0.85 7.07 -10.14
N LEU A 105 1.81 6.24 -9.73
CA LEU A 105 1.69 4.80 -9.78
C LEU A 105 0.62 4.27 -8.83
N ALA A 106 0.56 4.84 -7.63
CA ALA A 106 -0.44 4.51 -6.63
C ALA A 106 -1.87 4.80 -7.13
N GLU A 107 -2.09 5.97 -7.74
CA GLU A 107 -3.39 6.34 -8.33
C GLU A 107 -3.80 5.35 -9.42
N ARG A 108 -2.88 5.04 -10.34
CA ARG A 108 -3.13 4.10 -11.45
C ARG A 108 -3.64 2.76 -10.93
N TYR A 109 -2.92 2.18 -9.97
CA TYR A 109 -3.29 0.88 -9.41
C TYR A 109 -4.51 0.92 -8.50
N PHE A 110 -4.70 2.01 -7.76
CA PHE A 110 -5.88 2.19 -6.91
C PHE A 110 -7.14 2.26 -7.77
N ARG A 111 -7.10 3.02 -8.87
CA ARG A 111 -8.18 3.09 -9.85
C ARG A 111 -8.43 1.73 -10.50
N GLN A 112 -7.37 1.04 -10.94
CA GLN A 112 -7.49 -0.30 -11.50
C GLN A 112 -8.19 -1.27 -10.53
N ALA A 113 -7.85 -1.24 -9.24
CA ALA A 113 -8.50 -2.05 -8.22
C ALA A 113 -9.97 -1.66 -8.00
N ALA A 114 -10.28 -0.36 -7.98
CA ALA A 114 -11.62 0.17 -7.74
C ALA A 114 -12.59 -0.17 -8.87
N GLU A 115 -12.06 -0.27 -10.09
CA GLU A 115 -12.84 -0.50 -11.30
C GLU A 115 -13.02 -1.99 -11.64
N ILE A 116 -12.42 -2.93 -10.89
CA ILE A 116 -12.50 -4.38 -11.20
C ILE A 116 -13.93 -4.85 -11.38
N ASP A 117 -14.77 -4.64 -10.37
CA ASP A 117 -16.16 -5.10 -10.40
C ASP A 117 -17.07 -4.08 -11.09
N LEU A 118 -16.81 -2.78 -10.94
CA LEU A 118 -17.69 -1.70 -11.43
C LEU A 118 -17.58 -1.47 -12.94
N ALA A 119 -16.38 -1.62 -13.50
CA ALA A 119 -16.13 -1.47 -14.93
C ALA A 119 -15.89 -2.80 -15.64
N ASP A 120 -15.98 -3.93 -14.91
CA ASP A 120 -15.69 -5.28 -15.39
C ASP A 120 -14.33 -5.38 -16.12
N ASN A 121 -13.30 -4.71 -15.60
CA ASN A 121 -12.02 -4.58 -16.31
C ASN A 121 -11.25 -5.92 -16.42
N MET A 122 -11.62 -6.93 -15.63
CA MET A 122 -11.12 -8.30 -15.73
C MET A 122 -12.03 -9.22 -16.57
N GLY A 123 -13.20 -8.73 -17.02
CA GLY A 123 -14.15 -9.45 -17.88
C GLY A 123 -14.85 -10.63 -17.23
N ASN A 124 -14.91 -10.68 -15.89
CA ASN A 124 -15.39 -11.81 -15.12
C ASN A 124 -16.24 -11.41 -13.89
N ALA A 125 -16.67 -10.15 -13.76
CA ALA A 125 -17.50 -9.67 -12.65
C ALA A 125 -18.86 -10.40 -12.58
N ALA A 126 -19.37 -10.90 -13.71
CA ALA A 126 -20.57 -11.73 -13.75
C ALA A 126 -20.45 -13.05 -12.96
N GLY A 127 -19.23 -13.50 -12.68
CA GLY A 127 -18.95 -14.66 -11.84
C GLY A 127 -19.06 -14.38 -10.33
N GLY A 128 -19.20 -13.12 -9.93
CA GLY A 128 -19.29 -12.67 -8.54
C GLY A 128 -18.31 -11.55 -8.22
N VAL A 129 -18.54 -10.87 -7.10
CA VAL A 129 -17.68 -9.77 -6.64
C VAL A 129 -16.31 -10.29 -6.19
N HIS A 130 -15.26 -9.53 -6.51
CA HIS A 130 -13.89 -9.86 -6.11
C HIS A 130 -13.65 -9.44 -4.65
N ALA A 131 -14.15 -10.21 -3.69
CA ALA A 131 -14.12 -9.88 -2.27
C ALA A 131 -12.70 -9.54 -1.73
N ALA A 132 -11.67 -10.24 -2.20
CA ALA A 132 -10.28 -9.94 -1.84
C ALA A 132 -9.82 -8.56 -2.35
N ALA A 133 -10.23 -8.16 -3.56
CA ALA A 133 -9.94 -6.84 -4.11
C ALA A 133 -10.65 -5.73 -3.32
N GLN A 134 -11.90 -5.97 -2.90
CA GLN A 134 -12.65 -5.01 -2.07
C GLN A 134 -11.98 -4.77 -0.71
N GLY A 135 -11.52 -5.84 -0.05
CA GLY A 135 -10.70 -5.72 1.15
C GLY A 135 -9.34 -5.07 0.87
N GLY A 136 -8.76 -5.34 -0.29
CA GLY A 136 -7.51 -4.74 -0.76
C GLY A 136 -7.61 -3.23 -0.96
N LEU A 137 -8.72 -2.71 -1.49
CA LEU A 137 -8.97 -1.27 -1.66
C LEU A 137 -8.95 -0.53 -0.32
N TRP A 138 -9.61 -1.09 0.69
CA TRP A 138 -9.56 -0.51 2.04
C TRP A 138 -8.13 -0.51 2.58
N GLN A 139 -7.37 -1.59 2.37
CA GLN A 139 -5.97 -1.68 2.77
C GLN A 139 -5.11 -0.65 2.04
N ALA A 140 -5.29 -0.45 0.73
CA ALA A 140 -4.58 0.56 -0.04
C ALA A 140 -4.85 1.96 0.50
N ALA A 141 -6.11 2.29 0.80
CA ALA A 141 -6.48 3.57 1.41
C ALA A 141 -5.84 3.75 2.81
N VAL A 142 -6.04 2.78 3.71
CA VAL A 142 -5.69 2.95 5.13
C VAL A 142 -4.23 2.65 5.43
N PHE A 143 -3.70 1.54 4.93
CA PHE A 143 -2.31 1.15 5.16
C PHE A 143 -1.35 1.76 4.14
N GLY A 144 -1.82 2.08 2.93
CA GLY A 144 -1.02 2.73 1.88
C GLY A 144 -1.06 4.25 1.99
N PHE A 145 -2.13 4.86 1.49
CA PHE A 145 -2.27 6.32 1.40
C PHE A 145 -2.25 7.02 2.77
N ALA A 146 -2.97 6.53 3.79
CA ALA A 146 -2.86 7.08 5.14
C ALA A 146 -1.59 6.60 5.89
N GLY A 147 -0.88 5.62 5.34
CA GLY A 147 0.36 5.08 5.92
C GLY A 147 0.18 4.50 7.33
N MET A 148 -1.00 3.99 7.67
CA MET A 148 -1.25 3.45 9.01
C MET A 148 -0.34 2.26 9.30
N ARG A 149 0.31 2.28 10.48
CA ARG A 149 1.20 1.23 10.99
C ARG A 149 0.85 0.91 12.43
N LEU A 150 0.92 -0.38 12.76
CA LEU A 150 0.66 -0.88 14.11
C LEU A 150 1.95 -0.81 14.93
N ARG A 151 1.87 -0.29 16.15
CA ARG A 151 2.98 -0.28 17.11
C ARG A 151 2.57 -0.96 18.40
N ASN A 152 3.55 -1.26 19.25
CA ASN A 152 3.28 -1.84 20.57
C ASN A 152 2.49 -0.89 21.48
N ASP A 153 2.76 0.41 21.36
CA ASP A 153 2.25 1.51 22.20
C ASP A 153 1.12 2.32 21.56
N GLY A 154 0.75 2.02 20.31
CA GLY A 154 -0.34 2.71 19.62
C GLY A 154 -0.30 2.55 18.10
N LEU A 155 -0.65 3.64 17.40
CA LEU A 155 -0.66 3.69 15.93
C LEU A 155 0.31 4.76 15.42
N ALA A 156 0.88 4.53 14.25
CA ALA A 156 1.61 5.53 13.49
C ALA A 156 0.96 5.74 12.13
N PHE A 157 1.15 6.92 11.55
CA PHE A 157 0.67 7.29 10.22
C PHE A 157 1.79 7.93 9.43
N ASP A 158 1.82 7.71 8.11
CA ASP A 158 2.68 8.45 7.19
C ASP A 158 1.87 8.78 5.93
N PRO A 159 1.05 9.85 5.98
CA PRO A 159 0.13 10.15 4.88
C PRO A 159 0.86 10.55 3.60
N HIS A 160 0.58 9.81 2.52
CA HIS A 160 0.97 10.09 1.14
C HIS A 160 -0.31 10.08 0.29
N LEU A 161 -1.05 11.19 0.32
CA LEU A 161 -2.38 11.27 -0.30
C LEU A 161 -2.33 11.82 -1.72
N LEU A 162 -3.27 11.40 -2.57
CA LEU A 162 -3.41 11.96 -3.91
C LEU A 162 -3.79 13.45 -3.84
N PRO A 163 -3.15 14.34 -4.63
CA PRO A 163 -3.47 15.77 -4.63
C PRO A 163 -4.93 16.10 -5.00
N ILE A 164 -5.61 15.19 -5.72
CA ILE A 164 -7.01 15.33 -6.11
C ILE A 164 -7.99 15.06 -4.97
N TRP A 165 -7.55 14.43 -3.87
CA TRP A 165 -8.42 14.17 -2.73
C TRP A 165 -8.61 15.42 -1.88
N GLN A 166 -9.80 15.59 -1.32
CA GLN A 166 -10.05 16.63 -0.31
C GLN A 166 -9.51 16.17 1.04
N ASP A 167 -9.90 14.95 1.43
CA ASP A 167 -9.41 14.25 2.60
C ASP A 167 -9.60 12.74 2.46
N LEU A 168 -8.93 11.99 3.33
CA LEU A 168 -9.20 10.59 3.60
C LEU A 168 -9.57 10.45 5.08
N SER A 169 -10.85 10.14 5.34
CA SER A 169 -11.40 10.00 6.69
C SER A 169 -11.92 8.58 6.95
N PHE A 170 -11.51 7.97 8.06
CA PHE A 170 -11.94 6.62 8.43
C PHE A 170 -11.96 6.39 9.95
N PRO A 171 -12.86 5.51 10.44
CA PRO A 171 -12.78 4.99 11.80
C PRO A 171 -11.79 3.83 11.89
N VAL A 172 -11.16 3.65 13.05
CA VAL A 172 -10.35 2.47 13.37
C VAL A 172 -10.59 2.03 14.81
N GLU A 173 -10.69 0.72 15.01
CA GLU A 173 -10.77 0.11 16.34
C GLU A 173 -9.45 -0.61 16.62
N TRP A 174 -8.74 -0.19 17.68
CA TRP A 174 -7.45 -0.77 18.07
C TRP A 174 -7.45 -1.08 19.56
N ARG A 175 -7.43 -2.37 19.91
CA ARG A 175 -7.37 -2.85 21.30
C ARG A 175 -8.41 -2.17 22.22
N GLY A 176 -9.67 -2.09 21.75
CA GLY A 176 -10.79 -1.46 22.47
C GLY A 176 -10.79 0.08 22.47
N ARG A 177 -9.94 0.70 21.64
CA ARG A 177 -9.87 2.16 21.44
C ARG A 177 -10.41 2.48 20.06
N ARG A 178 -11.43 3.33 20.01
CA ARG A 178 -12.06 3.77 18.77
C ARG A 178 -11.56 5.15 18.39
N LEU A 179 -10.94 5.26 17.22
CA LEU A 179 -10.44 6.51 16.70
C LEU A 179 -11.18 6.90 15.43
N ARG A 180 -11.25 8.19 15.18
CA ARG A 180 -11.54 8.77 13.87
C ARG A 180 -10.29 9.49 13.39
N VAL A 181 -9.81 9.09 12.22
CA VAL A 181 -8.63 9.64 11.55
C VAL A 181 -9.10 10.40 10.33
N CYS A 182 -8.53 11.58 10.09
CA CYS A 182 -8.75 12.37 8.88
C CYS A 182 -7.41 12.92 8.42
N ALA A 183 -7.05 12.67 7.16
CA ALA A 183 -5.82 13.18 6.58
C ALA A 183 -6.12 14.00 5.31
N CYS A 184 -5.44 15.13 5.14
CA CYS A 184 -5.59 16.02 3.98
C CYS A 184 -4.26 16.14 3.20
N PRO A 185 -4.27 16.32 1.87
CA PRO A 185 -3.03 16.41 1.08
C PRO A 185 -2.36 17.80 1.10
N ALA A 186 -3.12 18.90 1.13
CA ALA A 186 -2.57 20.25 1.03
C ALA A 186 -3.36 21.30 1.87
N PRO A 187 -2.74 21.89 2.92
CA PRO A 187 -1.48 21.44 3.52
C PRO A 187 -1.63 19.98 3.99
N SER A 188 -0.53 19.22 3.96
CA SER A 188 -0.57 17.85 4.47
C SER A 188 -0.87 17.90 5.96
N GLN A 189 -2.01 17.35 6.36
CA GLN A 189 -2.56 17.46 7.71
C GLN A 189 -3.05 16.10 8.17
N LEU A 190 -2.94 15.84 9.47
CA LEU A 190 -3.50 14.67 10.13
C LEU A 190 -4.25 15.09 11.39
N ASP A 191 -5.52 14.75 11.43
CA ASP A 191 -6.41 14.89 12.56
C ASP A 191 -6.75 13.52 13.14
N VAL A 192 -6.67 13.41 14.47
CA VAL A 192 -7.05 12.21 15.19
C VAL A 192 -7.94 12.57 16.37
N LEU A 193 -9.13 11.97 16.41
CA LEU A 193 -10.06 12.02 17.53
C LEU A 193 -10.13 10.63 18.17
N LEU A 194 -9.79 10.51 19.45
CA LEU A 194 -10.06 9.30 20.22
C LEU A 194 -11.52 9.35 20.71
N GLU A 195 -12.44 8.70 19.98
CA GLU A 195 -13.87 8.71 20.30
C GLU A 195 -14.16 7.95 21.61
N ARG A 196 -13.50 6.80 21.84
CA ARG A 196 -13.67 5.95 23.02
C ARG A 196 -12.42 5.13 23.35
N GLY A 197 -12.28 4.69 24.60
CA GLY A 197 -11.21 3.81 25.08
C GLY A 197 -10.25 4.52 26.04
N GLU A 198 -9.10 3.92 26.34
CA GLU A 198 -8.04 4.54 27.13
C GLU A 198 -7.11 5.39 26.26
N SER A 199 -6.40 6.35 26.88
CA SER A 199 -5.36 7.13 26.19
C SER A 199 -4.32 6.24 25.51
N MET A 200 -3.81 6.69 24.36
CA MET A 200 -2.80 5.95 23.59
C MET A 200 -1.84 6.87 22.86
N ALA A 201 -0.69 6.34 22.45
CA ALA A 201 0.24 7.06 21.60
C ALA A 201 -0.24 7.06 20.14
N ILE A 202 -0.12 8.22 19.51
CA ILE A 202 -0.24 8.39 18.06
C ILE A 202 1.05 9.04 17.57
N ALA A 203 1.57 8.55 16.46
CA ALA A 203 2.76 9.09 15.82
C ALA A 203 2.50 9.43 14.35
N VAL A 204 3.26 10.39 13.81
CA VAL A 204 3.22 10.73 12.39
C VAL A 204 4.62 10.79 11.79
N GLY A 205 4.72 10.48 10.49
CA GLY A 205 5.93 10.51 9.68
C GLY A 205 6.60 9.14 9.51
N PRO A 206 7.63 9.05 8.64
CA PRO A 206 8.26 7.78 8.26
C PRO A 206 8.92 7.08 9.45
N ASP A 207 9.58 7.83 10.33
CA ASP A 207 10.24 7.31 11.55
C ASP A 207 9.32 7.33 12.79
N ALA A 208 8.11 7.87 12.64
CA ALA A 208 7.12 8.00 13.71
C ALA A 208 7.66 8.78 14.94
N ASP A 209 8.50 9.80 14.71
CA ASP A 209 9.12 10.61 15.76
C ASP A 209 8.20 11.67 16.34
N ALA A 210 7.29 12.24 15.53
CA ALA A 210 6.32 13.22 15.99
C ALA A 210 5.15 12.52 16.69
N LYS A 211 5.20 12.46 18.02
CA LYS A 211 4.25 11.71 18.86
C LYS A 211 3.36 12.61 19.70
N VAL A 212 2.16 12.10 19.98
CA VAL A 212 1.22 12.67 20.95
C VAL A 212 0.53 11.56 21.71
N ARG A 213 0.19 11.81 22.98
CA ARG A 213 -0.74 10.96 23.72
C ARG A 213 -2.14 11.54 23.54
N VAL A 214 -3.01 10.81 22.86
CA VAL A 214 -4.40 11.25 22.63
C VAL A 214 -5.30 10.83 23.80
N GLU A 215 -6.16 11.74 24.26
CA GLU A 215 -7.14 11.49 25.31
C GLU A 215 -8.55 11.30 24.76
N PRO A 216 -9.41 10.49 25.43
CA PRO A 216 -10.78 10.25 24.99
C PRO A 216 -11.59 11.55 24.90
N GLY A 217 -12.37 11.68 23.84
CA GLY A 217 -13.19 12.86 23.57
C GLY A 217 -12.43 14.09 23.06
N ARG A 218 -11.10 13.98 22.83
CA ARG A 218 -10.28 15.10 22.34
C ARG A 218 -9.77 14.86 20.92
N ARG A 219 -9.66 15.95 20.14
CA ARG A 219 -9.08 15.94 18.80
C ARG A 219 -7.68 16.57 18.84
N TYR A 220 -6.75 15.93 18.16
CA TYR A 220 -5.39 16.41 17.98
C TYR A 220 -5.10 16.57 16.49
N ARG A 221 -4.37 17.63 16.15
CA ARG A 221 -3.97 17.97 14.79
C ARG A 221 -2.46 18.13 14.71
N THR A 222 -1.88 17.67 13.61
CA THR A 222 -0.54 18.01 13.16
C THR A 222 -0.58 18.31 11.66
N GLU A 223 0.39 19.08 11.18
CA GLU A 223 0.52 19.47 9.78
C GLU A 223 1.99 19.42 9.36
N LYS A 224 2.22 19.15 8.09
CA LYS A 224 3.55 19.12 7.47
C LYS A 224 3.84 20.48 6.85
N VAL A 225 4.94 21.10 7.27
CA VAL A 225 5.45 22.36 6.71
C VAL A 225 6.93 22.13 6.39
N ASP A 226 7.35 22.47 5.17
CA ASP A 226 8.73 22.26 4.70
C ASP A 226 9.20 20.80 4.90
N SER A 227 8.33 19.85 4.58
CA SER A 227 8.53 18.40 4.75
C SER A 227 8.65 17.90 6.20
N ILE A 228 8.47 18.76 7.20
CA ILE A 228 8.58 18.42 8.62
C ILE A 228 7.19 18.48 9.28
N TRP A 229 6.83 17.42 9.99
CA TRP A 229 5.63 17.39 10.82
C TRP A 229 5.80 18.30 12.03
N ARG A 230 4.90 19.27 12.18
CA ARG A 230 4.89 20.17 13.34
C ARG A 230 4.42 19.44 14.59
N PRO A 231 4.76 19.94 15.79
CA PRO A 231 4.23 19.39 17.03
C PRO A 231 2.70 19.33 17.00
N TRP A 232 2.16 18.26 17.58
CA TRP A 232 0.72 18.08 17.72
C TRP A 232 0.11 19.17 18.59
N ARG A 233 -1.08 19.62 18.23
CA ARG A 233 -1.90 20.56 19.01
C ARG A 233 -3.29 19.97 19.23
N GLU A 234 -3.84 20.18 20.42
CA GLU A 234 -5.26 19.91 20.67
C GLU A 234 -6.10 20.95 19.92
N VAL A 235 -7.20 20.52 19.31
CA VAL A 235 -8.14 21.37 18.58
C VAL A 235 -9.57 21.04 19.00
N PRO A 236 -10.52 21.99 18.85
CA PRO A 236 -11.93 21.73 19.12
C PRO A 236 -12.47 20.53 18.33
N THR A 237 -13.32 19.75 18.97
CA THR A 237 -14.07 18.62 18.36
C THR A 237 -15.17 19.11 17.44
#